data_AF-A0A268TN41-F1
#
_entry.id   AF-A0A268TN41-F1
#
_cell.length_a   1.000
_cell.length_b   1.000
_cell.length_c   1.000
_cell.angle_alpha   90.00
_cell.angle_beta   90.00
_cell.angle_gamma   90.00
#
_symmetry.space_group_name_H-M   'P 1'
#
loop_
_entity.id
_entity.type
_entity.pdbx_description
1 polymer ?
#
loop_
_entity_poly.entity_id
_entity_poly.type
_entity_poly.pdbx_seq_one_letter_code
_entity_poly.pdbx_strand_id
1 'polypeptide(L)'
;MKKEFKKQSFKKPQRGVSREEIKEAYISNQSIGDICLAFDMSPSNIHYHRKKDLELGIDWIALRNENKRDLSDLERKKDLFLKKLIDAFEEILKDSGGEPLEPKLLQDFANAYYKIISPKTFDAKALIQKSAEETIATITHLALEQNKKEVANFLSENADLLIETILKKRA
;
A
#
# COMPACT_ATOMS: atom_id res chain seq x y z
N MET A 1 -9.90 -49.60 5.57
CA MET A 1 -10.94 -48.55 5.50
C MET A 1 -10.41 -47.40 4.64
N LYS A 2 -10.85 -47.29 3.38
CA LYS A 2 -10.58 -46.10 2.55
C LYS A 2 -11.70 -45.09 2.83
N LYS A 3 -11.37 -43.93 3.41
CA LYS A 3 -12.34 -42.84 3.60
C LYS A 3 -12.59 -42.19 2.25
N GLU A 4 -13.76 -42.43 1.67
CA GLU A 4 -14.26 -41.66 0.54
C GLU A 4 -14.57 -40.24 1.02
N PHE A 5 -13.77 -39.27 0.56
CA PHE A 5 -14.13 -37.87 0.68
C PHE A 5 -15.17 -37.57 -0.39
N LYS A 6 -16.44 -37.45 0.04
CA LYS A 6 -17.48 -36.86 -0.80
C LYS A 6 -17.04 -35.45 -1.19
N LYS A 7 -16.66 -35.27 -2.46
CA LYS A 7 -16.49 -33.94 -3.05
C LYS A 7 -17.84 -33.22 -2.95
N GLN A 8 -17.93 -32.23 -2.06
CA GLN A 8 -19.03 -31.28 -2.07
C GLN A 8 -19.09 -30.65 -3.46
N SER A 9 -20.27 -30.72 -4.09
CA SER A 9 -20.56 -29.97 -5.29
C SER A 9 -20.42 -28.48 -4.98
N PHE A 10 -19.36 -27.86 -5.50
CA PHE A 10 -19.28 -26.41 -5.56
C PHE A 10 -20.38 -25.94 -6.49
N LYS A 11 -21.42 -25.31 -5.92
CA LYS A 11 -22.39 -24.55 -6.70
C LYS A 11 -21.62 -23.43 -7.40
N LYS A 12 -21.58 -23.47 -8.74
CA LYS A 12 -21.09 -22.36 -9.57
C LYS A 12 -21.79 -21.06 -9.15
N PRO A 13 -21.07 -19.94 -8.98
CA PRO A 13 -21.73 -18.65 -8.91
C PRO A 13 -22.39 -18.36 -10.26
N GLN A 14 -23.72 -18.25 -10.25
CA GLN A 14 -24.50 -17.66 -11.34
C GLN A 14 -24.46 -16.14 -11.17
N ARG A 15 -23.60 -15.45 -11.94
CA ARG A 15 -23.71 -14.06 -12.45
C ARG A 15 -22.37 -13.74 -13.12
N GLY A 16 -22.40 -13.19 -14.33
CA GLY A 16 -21.17 -12.75 -14.99
C GLY A 16 -20.51 -11.70 -14.13
N VAL A 17 -19.31 -11.98 -13.62
CA VAL A 17 -18.51 -11.01 -12.85
C VAL A 17 -18.37 -9.75 -13.68
N SER A 18 -18.83 -8.61 -13.16
CA SER A 18 -18.76 -7.37 -13.90
C SER A 18 -17.33 -6.84 -13.91
N ARG A 19 -16.89 -6.31 -15.04
CA ARG A 19 -15.57 -5.67 -15.17
C ARG A 19 -15.39 -4.56 -14.14
N GLU A 20 -16.48 -3.86 -13.83
CA GLU A 20 -16.56 -2.80 -12.84
C GLU A 20 -16.30 -3.31 -11.41
N GLU A 21 -16.80 -4.49 -11.04
CA GLU A 21 -16.59 -5.07 -9.69
C GLU A 21 -15.12 -5.46 -9.47
N ILE A 22 -14.47 -6.01 -10.51
CA ILE A 22 -13.04 -6.34 -10.48
C ILE A 22 -12.21 -5.04 -10.35
N LYS A 23 -12.61 -4.00 -11.08
CA LYS A 23 -11.97 -2.67 -11.03
C LYS A 23 -12.08 -2.06 -9.63
N GLU A 24 -13.28 -2.07 -9.03
CA GLU A 24 -13.51 -1.55 -7.69
C GLU A 24 -12.70 -2.29 -6.63
N ALA A 25 -12.65 -3.63 -6.70
CA ALA A 25 -11.85 -4.45 -5.78
C ALA A 25 -10.34 -4.09 -5.88
N TYR A 26 -9.83 -3.89 -7.10
CA TYR A 26 -8.45 -3.47 -7.33
C TYR A 26 -8.15 -2.07 -6.79
N ILE A 27 -9.04 -1.10 -7.06
CA ILE A 27 -8.90 0.29 -6.60
C ILE A 27 -8.99 0.37 -5.07
N SER A 28 -9.82 -0.48 -4.45
CA SER A 28 -9.99 -0.62 -2.99
C SER A 28 -8.83 -1.35 -2.30
N ASN A 29 -7.69 -1.49 -3.00
CA ASN A 29 -6.44 -1.99 -2.46
C ASN A 29 -6.40 -3.50 -2.13
N GLN A 30 -7.33 -4.31 -2.63
CA GLN A 30 -7.22 -5.77 -2.53
C GLN A 30 -6.05 -6.30 -3.37
N SER A 31 -5.44 -7.41 -2.94
CA SER A 31 -4.34 -8.03 -3.69
C SER A 31 -4.86 -8.73 -4.94
N ILE A 32 -4.03 -8.84 -5.98
CA ILE A 32 -4.38 -9.62 -7.19
C ILE A 32 -4.75 -11.07 -6.83
N GLY A 33 -4.07 -11.66 -5.84
CA GLY A 33 -4.37 -13.01 -5.36
C GLY A 33 -5.77 -13.11 -4.75
N ASP A 34 -6.14 -12.16 -3.89
CA ASP A 34 -7.47 -12.14 -3.25
C ASP A 34 -8.58 -11.92 -4.28
N ILE A 35 -8.36 -11.04 -5.25
CA ILE A 35 -9.29 -10.79 -6.36
C ILE A 35 -9.45 -12.07 -7.20
N CYS A 36 -8.35 -12.73 -7.54
CA CYS A 36 -8.38 -14.01 -8.27
C CYS A 36 -9.18 -15.09 -7.52
N LEU A 37 -9.02 -15.19 -6.20
CA LEU A 37 -9.76 -16.12 -5.35
C LEU A 37 -11.25 -15.73 -5.25
N ALA A 38 -11.56 -14.45 -5.09
CA ALA A 38 -12.93 -13.96 -4.94
C ALA A 38 -13.77 -14.11 -6.21
N PHE A 39 -13.15 -13.96 -7.38
CA PHE A 39 -13.82 -13.97 -8.67
C PHE A 39 -13.54 -15.23 -9.51
N ASP A 40 -12.88 -16.25 -8.95
CA ASP A 40 -12.51 -17.50 -9.62
C ASP A 40 -11.84 -17.26 -10.99
N MET A 41 -10.77 -16.44 -10.98
CA MET A 41 -10.09 -16.03 -12.20
C MET A 41 -8.57 -16.08 -12.09
N SER A 42 -7.89 -16.08 -13.23
CA SER A 42 -6.44 -16.00 -13.28
C SER A 42 -5.94 -14.55 -13.27
N PRO A 43 -4.70 -14.29 -12.83
CA PRO A 43 -4.09 -12.97 -12.91
C PRO A 43 -4.09 -12.38 -14.32
N SER A 44 -3.98 -13.24 -15.35
CA SER A 44 -4.02 -12.84 -16.76
C SER A 44 -5.32 -12.13 -17.14
N ASN A 45 -6.46 -12.51 -16.55
CA ASN A 45 -7.73 -11.83 -16.80
C ASN A 45 -7.73 -10.40 -16.24
N ILE A 46 -7.15 -10.19 -15.05
CA ILE A 46 -7.01 -8.86 -14.45
C ILE A 46 -6.10 -7.99 -15.31
N HIS A 47 -4.97 -8.53 -15.79
CA HIS A 47 -4.10 -7.81 -16.71
C HIS A 47 -4.80 -7.45 -18.04
N TYR A 48 -5.61 -8.34 -18.58
CA TYR A 48 -6.42 -8.09 -19.76
C TYR A 48 -7.40 -6.92 -19.56
N HIS A 49 -8.17 -6.94 -18.47
CA HIS A 49 -9.14 -5.87 -18.17
C HIS A 49 -8.46 -4.52 -17.96
N ARG A 50 -7.33 -4.50 -17.24
CA ARG A 50 -6.51 -3.31 -17.04
C ARG A 50 -5.98 -2.75 -18.35
N LYS A 51 -5.45 -3.59 -19.24
CA LYS A 51 -4.96 -3.16 -20.54
C LYS A 51 -6.09 -2.53 -21.38
N LYS A 52 -7.24 -3.20 -21.44
CA LYS A 52 -8.41 -2.71 -22.19
C LYS A 52 -8.96 -1.39 -21.63
N ASP A 53 -8.87 -1.17 -20.31
CA ASP A 53 -9.32 0.10 -19.70
C ASP A 53 -8.30 1.21 -19.91
N LEU A 54 -7.01 0.88 -19.89
CA LEU A 54 -5.96 1.83 -20.22
C LEU A 54 -6.08 2.34 -21.66
N GLU A 55 -6.45 1.48 -22.61
CA GLU A 55 -6.75 1.86 -24.00
C GLU A 55 -7.94 2.84 -24.10
N LEU A 56 -8.83 2.84 -23.10
CA LEU A 56 -9.97 3.77 -22.99
C LEU A 56 -9.64 4.99 -22.09
N GLY A 57 -8.39 5.14 -21.65
CA GLY A 57 -7.93 6.24 -20.80
C GLY A 57 -8.18 6.05 -19.30
N ILE A 58 -8.59 4.87 -18.85
CA ILE A 58 -8.89 4.57 -17.45
C ILE A 58 -7.70 3.82 -16.83
N ASP A 59 -6.82 4.54 -16.11
CA ASP A 59 -5.67 3.94 -15.42
C ASP A 59 -6.04 3.47 -14.00
N TRP A 60 -6.20 2.16 -13.84
CA TRP A 60 -6.51 1.54 -12.55
C TRP A 60 -5.42 1.74 -11.50
N ILE A 61 -4.14 1.88 -11.89
CA ILE A 61 -3.05 2.14 -10.93
C ILE A 61 -3.18 3.56 -10.40
N ALA A 62 -3.42 4.54 -11.29
CA ALA A 62 -3.64 5.93 -10.89
C ALA A 62 -4.82 6.04 -9.92
N LEU A 63 -5.97 5.43 -10.26
CA LEU A 63 -7.16 5.42 -9.41
C LEU A 63 -6.93 4.77 -8.04
N ARG A 64 -6.18 3.66 -7.99
CA ARG A 64 -5.79 3.03 -6.72
C ARG A 64 -4.88 3.92 -5.89
N ASN A 65 -3.96 4.63 -6.53
CA ASN A 65 -3.05 5.55 -5.84
C ASN A 65 -3.78 6.78 -5.31
N GLU A 66 -4.76 7.30 -6.04
CA GLU A 66 -5.65 8.37 -5.58
C GLU A 66 -6.48 7.93 -4.36
N ASN A 67 -7.05 6.72 -4.41
CA ASN A 67 -7.76 6.12 -3.28
C ASN A 67 -6.83 5.95 -2.04
N LYS A 68 -5.58 5.49 -2.23
CA LYS A 68 -4.58 5.40 -1.15
C LYS A 68 -4.16 6.76 -0.56
N ARG A 69 -4.22 7.82 -1.36
CA ARG A 69 -3.90 9.19 -0.95
C ARG A 69 -5.05 9.87 -0.23
N ASP A 70 -6.16 9.18 0.00
CA ASP A 70 -7.20 9.62 0.93
C ASP A 70 -6.65 9.56 2.37
N LEU A 71 -5.83 10.58 2.71
CA LEU A 71 -5.16 10.80 3.99
C LEU A 71 -6.13 10.98 5.16
N SER A 72 -7.43 11.09 4.87
CA SER A 72 -8.51 11.21 5.85
C SER A 72 -8.53 10.04 6.84
N ASP A 73 -8.13 8.84 6.40
CA ASP A 73 -8.12 7.65 7.25
C ASP A 73 -6.89 7.58 8.17
N LEU A 74 -5.79 8.26 7.81
CA LEU A 74 -4.58 8.36 8.65
C LEU A 74 -4.76 9.43 9.73
N GLU A 75 -5.30 10.60 9.37
CA GLU A 75 -5.61 11.68 10.31
C GLU A 75 -6.65 11.22 11.33
N ARG A 76 -7.70 10.52 10.88
CA ARG A 76 -8.71 9.91 11.77
C ARG A 76 -8.11 8.90 12.75
N LYS A 77 -7.16 8.06 12.30
CA LYS A 77 -6.46 7.08 13.17
C LYS A 77 -5.56 7.79 14.19
N LYS A 78 -4.92 8.89 13.81
CA LYS A 78 -4.12 9.74 14.69
C LYS A 78 -4.99 10.39 15.76
N ASP A 79 -6.14 10.96 15.39
CA ASP A 79 -7.07 11.60 16.32
C ASP A 79 -7.67 10.60 17.31
N LEU A 80 -8.05 9.40 16.84
CA LEU A 80 -8.56 8.33 17.70
C LEU A 80 -7.51 7.86 18.71
N PHE A 81 -6.25 7.79 18.30
CA PHE A 81 -5.14 7.43 19.19
C PHE A 81 -4.89 8.52 20.24
N LEU A 82 -4.82 9.80 19.82
CA LEU A 82 -4.63 10.93 20.73
C LEU A 82 -5.74 11.00 21.77
N LYS A 83 -7.00 10.79 21.35
CA LYS A 83 -8.14 10.74 22.27
C LYS A 83 -7.96 9.65 23.31
N LYS A 84 -7.67 8.41 22.90
CA LYS A 84 -7.44 7.30 23.84
C LYS A 84 -6.26 7.53 24.78
N LEU A 85 -5.21 8.21 24.31
CA LEU A 85 -4.05 8.55 25.12
C LEU A 85 -4.40 9.60 26.19
N ILE A 86 -5.16 10.64 25.81
CA ILE A 86 -5.66 11.66 26.74
C ILE A 86 -6.59 11.01 27.76
N ASP A 87 -7.53 10.18 27.32
CA ASP A 87 -8.46 9.47 28.20
C ASP A 87 -7.69 8.64 29.24
N ALA A 88 -6.68 7.86 28.82
CA ALA A 88 -5.85 7.08 29.74
C ALA A 88 -5.06 7.95 30.73
N PHE A 89 -4.65 9.14 30.31
CA PHE A 89 -3.93 10.08 31.18
C PHE A 89 -4.86 10.75 32.20
N GLU A 90 -6.07 11.13 31.79
CA GLU A 90 -7.09 11.65 32.70
C GLU A 90 -7.47 10.64 33.78
N GLU A 91 -7.54 9.36 33.43
CA GLU A 91 -7.77 8.29 34.41
C GLU A 91 -6.60 8.17 35.40
N ILE A 92 -5.35 8.21 34.93
CA ILE A 92 -4.16 8.20 35.80
C ILE A 92 -4.13 9.43 36.72
N LEU A 93 -4.52 10.60 36.23
CA LEU A 93 -4.61 11.83 37.03
C LEU A 93 -5.74 11.79 38.07
N LYS A 94 -6.88 11.16 37.74
CA LYS A 94 -7.96 10.93 38.71
C LYS A 94 -7.51 9.97 39.80
N ASP A 95 -6.82 8.91 39.41
CA ASP A 95 -6.31 7.88 40.33
C ASP A 95 -5.13 8.38 41.19
N SER A 96 -4.38 9.40 40.74
CA SER A 96 -3.27 9.98 41.51
C SER A 96 -3.75 10.87 42.68
N GLY A 97 -5.05 11.10 42.83
CA GLY A 97 -5.62 11.81 43.99
C GLY A 97 -5.12 13.25 44.15
N GLY A 98 -4.56 13.86 43.10
CA GLY A 98 -3.97 15.20 43.14
C GLY A 98 -2.48 15.26 43.51
N GLU A 99 -1.80 14.12 43.66
CA GLU A 99 -0.34 14.12 43.80
C GLU A 99 0.35 14.47 42.46
N PRO A 100 1.46 15.24 42.50
CA PRO A 100 2.21 15.56 41.29
C PRO A 100 2.76 14.29 40.65
N LEU A 101 2.45 14.08 39.37
CA LEU A 101 3.04 12.98 38.61
C LEU A 101 4.57 13.09 38.61
N GLU A 102 5.25 11.94 38.74
CA GLU A 102 6.71 11.93 38.72
C GLU A 102 7.25 12.55 37.41
N PRO A 103 8.23 13.47 37.47
CA PRO A 103 8.79 14.15 36.30
C PRO A 103 9.30 13.19 35.21
N LYS A 104 9.77 12.01 35.60
CA LYS A 104 10.23 10.96 34.70
C LYS A 104 9.12 10.39 33.83
N LEU A 105 7.95 10.20 34.42
CA LEU A 105 6.77 9.71 33.72
C LEU A 105 6.32 10.74 32.67
N LEU A 106 6.28 12.04 33.03
CA LEU A 106 6.00 13.14 32.11
C LEU A 106 7.01 13.22 30.95
N GLN A 107 8.29 12.96 31.23
CA GLN A 107 9.34 12.98 30.21
C GLN A 107 9.25 11.79 29.25
N ASP A 108 8.97 10.59 29.75
CA ASP A 108 8.73 9.41 28.91
C ASP A 108 7.52 9.61 27.99
N PHE A 109 6.47 10.28 28.49
CA PHE A 109 5.32 10.68 27.68
C PHE A 109 5.66 11.69 26.59
N ALA A 110 6.35 12.78 26.94
CA ALA A 110 6.78 13.78 25.97
C ALA A 110 7.66 13.16 24.87
N ASN A 111 8.52 12.20 25.24
CA ASN A 111 9.36 11.46 24.30
C ASN A 111 8.55 10.51 23.40
N ALA A 112 7.55 9.81 23.95
CA ALA A 112 6.68 8.94 23.16
C ALA A 112 5.84 9.76 22.17
N TYR A 113 5.27 10.89 22.62
CA TYR A 113 4.57 11.84 21.78
C TYR A 113 5.49 12.37 20.68
N TYR A 114 6.68 12.86 21.04
CA TYR A 114 7.67 13.35 20.09
C TYR A 114 8.05 12.27 19.08
N LYS A 115 8.26 11.01 19.46
CA LYS A 115 8.55 9.94 18.48
C LYS A 115 7.41 9.63 17.50
N ILE A 116 6.18 9.94 17.88
CA ILE A 116 4.97 9.70 17.07
C ILE A 116 4.69 10.89 16.13
N ILE A 117 4.79 12.12 16.65
CA ILE A 117 4.49 13.35 15.91
C ILE A 117 5.71 13.95 15.22
N SER A 118 6.91 13.67 15.73
CA SER A 118 8.14 14.06 15.04
C SER A 118 8.04 13.36 13.70
N PRO A 119 8.10 14.12 12.60
CA PRO A 119 8.34 13.52 11.32
C PRO A 119 9.60 12.70 11.58
N LYS A 120 9.50 11.36 11.49
CA LYS A 120 10.68 10.58 11.10
C LYS A 120 11.27 11.44 9.99
N THR A 121 12.53 11.85 10.11
CA THR A 121 13.23 12.55 9.03
C THR A 121 13.15 11.61 7.85
N PHE A 122 12.02 11.67 7.19
CA PHE A 122 11.58 10.82 6.13
C PHE A 122 12.27 11.53 5.03
N ASP A 123 13.50 11.08 4.80
CA ASP A 123 14.25 11.51 3.65
C ASP A 123 13.49 10.93 2.45
N ALA A 124 12.40 11.62 2.10
CA ALA A 124 11.51 11.29 1.01
C ALA A 124 12.35 11.16 -0.25
N LYS A 125 13.38 12.00 -0.37
CA LYS A 125 14.33 11.98 -1.47
C LYS A 125 15.12 10.68 -1.48
N ALA A 126 15.74 10.27 -0.38
CA ALA A 126 16.45 8.99 -0.30
C ALA A 126 15.53 7.77 -0.52
N LEU A 127 14.30 7.80 0.01
CA LEU A 127 13.35 6.71 -0.22
C LEU A 127 12.88 6.65 -1.68
N ILE A 128 12.59 7.80 -2.28
CA ILE A 128 12.21 7.88 -3.70
C ILE A 128 13.37 7.41 -4.58
N GLN A 129 14.60 7.82 -4.26
CA GLN A 129 15.80 7.38 -4.96
C GLN A 129 15.96 5.87 -4.88
N LYS A 130 15.96 5.30 -3.67
CA LYS A 130 16.05 3.85 -3.47
C LYS A 130 14.94 3.09 -4.19
N SER A 131 13.71 3.60 -4.13
CA SER A 131 12.57 2.99 -4.82
C SER A 131 12.71 3.04 -6.34
N ALA A 132 13.26 4.13 -6.89
CA ALA A 132 13.54 4.25 -8.32
C ALA A 132 14.64 3.27 -8.75
N GLU A 133 15.72 3.15 -7.98
CA GLU A 133 16.81 2.18 -8.20
C GLU A 133 16.28 0.74 -8.20
N GLU A 134 15.50 0.36 -7.17
CA GLU A 134 14.88 -0.96 -7.06
C GLU A 134 13.92 -1.25 -8.22
N THR A 135 13.16 -0.24 -8.66
CA THR A 135 12.24 -0.37 -9.80
C THR A 135 12.99 -0.59 -11.09
N ILE A 136 14.02 0.21 -11.37
CA ILE A 136 14.87 0.07 -12.56
C ILE A 136 15.51 -1.33 -12.57
N ALA A 137 16.08 -1.77 -11.44
CA ALA A 137 16.66 -3.10 -11.31
C ALA A 137 15.65 -4.22 -11.58
N THR A 138 14.43 -4.09 -11.05
CA THR A 138 13.36 -5.07 -11.24
C THR A 138 12.93 -5.16 -12.70
N ILE A 139 12.75 -4.01 -13.37
CA ILE A 139 12.36 -3.99 -14.79
C ILE A 139 13.50 -4.53 -15.67
N THR A 140 14.75 -4.18 -15.36
CA THR A 140 15.92 -4.72 -16.06
C THR A 140 16.00 -6.23 -15.92
N HIS A 141 15.77 -6.78 -14.71
CA HIS A 141 15.75 -8.22 -14.51
C HIS A 141 14.63 -8.89 -15.31
N LEU A 142 13.41 -8.35 -15.25
CA LEU A 142 12.26 -8.86 -16.01
C LEU A 142 12.51 -8.81 -17.53
N ALA A 143 13.15 -7.76 -18.02
CA ALA A 143 13.52 -7.62 -19.43
C ALA A 143 14.54 -8.68 -19.85
N LEU A 144 15.54 -8.97 -19.00
CA LEU A 144 16.53 -10.03 -19.26
C LEU A 144 15.88 -11.42 -19.27
N GLU A 145 14.97 -11.71 -18.32
CA GLU A 145 14.20 -12.97 -18.28
C GLU A 145 13.36 -13.17 -19.56
N GLN A 146 12.83 -12.08 -20.13
CA GLN A 146 12.06 -12.11 -21.37
C GLN A 146 12.90 -11.91 -22.64
N ASN A 147 14.23 -11.97 -22.53
CA ASN A 147 15.18 -11.82 -23.63
C ASN A 147 15.05 -10.46 -24.37
N LYS A 148 14.58 -9.42 -23.68
CA LYS A 148 14.43 -8.04 -24.15
C LYS A 148 15.67 -7.20 -23.81
N LYS A 149 16.81 -7.59 -24.38
CA LYS A 149 18.13 -6.97 -24.09
C LYS A 149 18.17 -5.47 -24.37
N GLU A 150 17.47 -5.00 -25.41
CA GLU A 150 17.39 -3.59 -25.76
C GLU A 150 16.80 -2.74 -24.62
N VAL A 151 15.78 -3.26 -23.92
CA VAL A 151 15.14 -2.59 -22.78
C VAL A 151 16.07 -2.56 -21.58
N ALA A 152 16.77 -3.67 -21.31
CA ALA A 152 17.76 -3.75 -20.23
C ALA A 152 18.92 -2.76 -20.45
N ASN A 153 19.42 -2.67 -21.68
CA ASN A 153 20.48 -1.72 -22.04
C ASN A 153 20.00 -0.27 -21.92
N PHE A 154 18.82 0.05 -22.47
CA PHE A 154 18.24 1.38 -22.33
C PHE A 154 18.10 1.82 -20.88
N LEU A 155 17.58 0.94 -20.01
CA LEU A 155 17.40 1.23 -18.59
C LEU A 155 18.75 1.42 -17.88
N SER A 156 19.76 0.64 -18.23
CA SER A 156 21.10 0.76 -17.63
C SER A 156 21.81 2.04 -18.06
N GLU A 157 21.69 2.43 -19.33
CA GLU A 157 22.33 3.64 -19.89
C GLU A 157 21.67 4.93 -19.38
N ASN A 158 20.38 4.87 -19.03
CA ASN A 158 19.59 6.04 -18.62
C ASN A 158 19.23 6.04 -17.13
N ALA A 159 19.79 5.14 -16.32
CA ALA A 159 19.39 4.96 -14.92
C ALA A 159 19.47 6.27 -14.12
N ASP A 160 20.59 6.97 -14.21
CA ASP A 160 20.81 8.24 -13.49
C ASP A 160 19.83 9.33 -13.96
N LEU A 161 19.63 9.46 -15.27
CA LEU A 161 18.70 10.42 -15.87
C LEU A 161 17.25 10.15 -15.43
N LEU A 162 16.85 8.88 -15.37
CA LEU A 162 15.52 8.45 -14.92
C LEU A 162 15.32 8.81 -13.45
N ILE A 163 16.30 8.52 -12.59
CA ILE A 163 16.26 8.87 -11.15
C ILE A 163 16.18 10.39 -10.98
N GLU A 164 17.01 11.15 -11.68
CA GLU A 164 17.01 12.61 -11.61
C GLU A 164 15.64 13.19 -12.03
N THR A 165 15.06 12.67 -13.11
CA THR A 165 13.74 13.09 -13.60
C THR A 165 12.62 12.78 -12.60
N ILE A 166 12.66 11.60 -11.97
CA ILE A 166 11.69 11.20 -10.94
C ILE A 166 11.78 12.13 -9.73
N LEU A 167 13.00 12.48 -9.30
CA LEU A 167 13.22 13.38 -8.16
C LEU A 167 12.77 14.81 -8.47
N LYS A 168 13.05 15.33 -9.67
CA LYS A 168 12.61 16.68 -10.11
C LYS A 168 11.09 16.83 -10.18
N LYS A 169 10.36 15.77 -10.55
CA LYS A 169 8.88 15.81 -10.65
C LYS A 169 8.17 15.79 -9.29
N ARG A 170 8.88 15.48 -8.21
CA ARG A 170 8.33 15.33 -6.85
C ARG A 170 8.88 16.35 -5.84
N ALA A 171 9.80 17.22 -6.28
CA ALA A 171 10.25 18.41 -5.55
C ALA A 171 9.30 19.58 -5.83
#